data_AF-A0A812UKG1-F1
#
_entry.id   AF-A0A812UKG1-F1
#
_cell.length_a   1.000
_cell.length_b   1.000
_cell.length_c   1.000
_cell.angle_alpha   90.00
_cell.angle_beta   90.00
_cell.angle_gamma   90.00
#
_symmetry.space_group_name_H-M   'P 1'
#
loop_
_entity.id
_entity.type
_entity.pdbx_description
1 polymer ?
#
loop_
_entity_poly.entity_id
_entity_poly.type
_entity_poly.pdbx_seq_one_letter_code
_entity_poly.pdbx_strand_id
1 'polypeptide(L)'
;MLPRKLAVTTDIERQQLLDETKVFGEFTGCTPNEGLQCGCVPQAWLAILVSVLQIFLYAPLALFSNIYYDRWVGAKILLRMCWLGMEPWTANIALLFGMGNLHQTLRLQECSVPSKRLQGSHQRVRNSFMSDVLGSDFIMGEGDYDYWMPSWILWLGAQVLSRMALLYYPNTLEPEKLVRCDRVEFDEICETTIERFGAQFGARVDLSAERHSELGAIRLCVEGLGASALERRGSSYVVDYSSIEAMPVREGYMRMGGCMRLSSSLDHVEGLDLFGKTYLPTDPEWAGALHIFRCTCGAALIFYPHTISCHYLRGGFTATVVREMDPDHPWRRVLTPFTVMTLHVNWGAKSIISGPGAIFDRLGPFTQWSTQELFRSACRQFRVESLASNLQRRGVSDLGKEEYPYGYWGLKLYSIFETFAREYIDHYWPTDASVTADAGLRWFFDQYSRLLPEICEHAPSGRVSAREELVTFLASHIWEVTAVHEHTGHVGDLLRQYDMFHTHVVEGSLENVESLLPSLPSRLSLLFARALTSRPGAKLYQADPRELSRFFLDSCDPAISDRFMASLQKLHEEIAVFDAEQPDSLVFKSFDPYVLEISVTV
;
A
#
# COMPACT_ATOMS: atom_id res chain seq x y z
N MET A 1 42.22 27.36 -5.69
CA MET A 1 41.96 27.70 -4.28
C MET A 1 40.47 27.56 -4.03
N LEU A 2 40.04 26.43 -3.49
CA LEU A 2 38.67 26.12 -3.06
C LEU A 2 38.68 26.00 -1.53
N PRO A 3 37.72 26.59 -0.78
CA PRO A 3 37.80 26.64 0.67
C PRO A 3 37.29 25.35 1.33
N ARG A 4 38.05 24.88 2.33
CA ARG A 4 37.74 23.82 3.29
C ARG A 4 36.40 24.12 4.00
N LYS A 5 35.38 23.30 3.76
CA LYS A 5 34.15 23.24 4.58
C LYS A 5 33.64 21.80 4.85
N LEU A 6 34.49 20.79 4.70
CA LEU A 6 34.13 19.37 4.83
C LEU A 6 34.63 18.70 6.13
N ALA A 7 35.27 19.44 7.05
CA ALA A 7 35.89 18.84 8.23
C ALA A 7 35.06 18.93 9.53
N VAL A 8 33.99 19.74 9.56
CA VAL A 8 33.24 20.01 10.81
C VAL A 8 32.08 19.03 11.03
N THR A 9 31.50 18.48 9.95
CA THR A 9 30.37 17.54 10.03
C THR A 9 30.78 16.15 10.55
N THR A 10 31.98 15.68 10.19
CA THR A 10 32.50 14.38 10.64
C THR A 10 32.83 14.33 12.13
N ASP A 11 33.19 15.46 12.74
CA ASP A 11 33.50 15.51 14.16
C ASP A 11 32.23 15.49 15.02
N ILE A 12 31.12 16.04 14.56
CA ILE A 12 29.82 15.99 15.25
C ILE A 12 29.26 14.57 15.22
N GLU A 13 29.25 13.91 14.05
CA GLU A 13 28.78 12.52 13.90
C GLU A 13 29.65 11.54 14.72
N ARG A 14 30.96 11.80 14.81
CA ARG A 14 31.89 11.01 15.63
C ARG A 14 31.68 11.22 17.12
N GLN A 15 31.40 12.45 17.56
CA GLN A 15 31.09 12.74 18.96
C GLN A 15 29.76 12.10 19.38
N GLN A 16 28.76 12.11 18.50
CA GLN A 16 27.44 11.52 18.74
C GLN A 16 27.52 9.99 18.86
N LEU A 17 28.33 9.35 18.01
CA LEU A 17 28.64 7.92 18.12
C LEU A 17 29.37 7.58 19.42
N LEU A 18 30.32 8.42 19.86
CA LEU A 18 31.07 8.25 21.11
C LEU A 18 30.19 8.41 22.36
N ASP A 19 29.25 9.35 22.34
CA ASP A 19 28.28 9.54 23.42
C ASP A 19 27.29 8.36 23.49
N GLU A 20 26.84 7.83 22.35
CA GLU A 20 26.01 6.62 22.29
C GLU A 20 26.75 5.36 22.76
N THR A 21 28.05 5.22 22.47
CA THR A 21 28.86 4.10 22.97
C THR A 21 29.12 4.19 24.46
N LYS A 22 29.22 5.40 25.02
CA LYS A 22 29.43 5.63 26.46
C LYS A 22 28.18 5.27 27.27
N VAL A 23 26.99 5.64 26.76
CA VAL A 23 25.70 5.23 27.34
C VAL A 23 25.52 3.71 27.31
N PHE A 24 26.03 3.05 26.26
CA PHE A 24 25.98 1.59 26.14
C PHE A 24 26.89 0.86 27.16
N GLY A 25 28.10 1.38 27.39
CA GLY A 25 29.04 0.82 28.37
C GLY A 25 28.55 0.96 29.82
N GLU A 26 27.86 2.06 30.16
CA GLU A 26 27.29 2.28 31.48
C GLU A 26 26.09 1.36 31.79
N PHE A 27 25.35 0.91 30.77
CA PHE A 27 24.18 0.03 30.95
C PHE A 27 24.51 -1.47 30.94
N THR A 28 25.61 -1.87 30.31
CA THR A 28 25.93 -3.29 30.04
C THR A 28 27.23 -3.77 30.67
N GLY A 29 28.12 -2.87 31.09
CA GLY A 29 29.40 -3.21 31.72
C GLY A 29 30.47 -3.77 30.78
N CYS A 30 30.28 -3.69 29.45
CA CYS A 30 31.26 -4.17 28.46
C CYS A 30 31.84 -3.01 27.64
N THR A 31 33.16 -3.04 27.38
CA THR A 31 33.86 -2.08 26.50
C THR A 31 34.04 -2.64 25.08
N PRO A 32 34.06 -1.79 24.03
CA PRO A 32 33.86 -2.26 22.64
C PRO A 32 35.07 -2.89 21.93
N ASN A 33 36.23 -3.03 22.58
CA ASN A 33 37.50 -3.32 21.88
C ASN A 33 38.17 -4.67 22.22
N GLU A 34 37.49 -5.59 22.89
CA GLU A 34 37.99 -6.96 23.03
C GLU A 34 37.24 -7.88 22.06
N GLY A 35 37.96 -8.38 21.05
CA GLY A 35 37.42 -9.28 20.04
C GLY A 35 36.77 -10.50 20.68
N LEU A 36 35.54 -10.79 20.25
CA LEU A 36 34.72 -11.94 20.69
C LEU A 36 35.49 -13.26 20.49
N GLN A 37 36.02 -13.82 21.58
CA GLN A 37 36.42 -15.22 21.63
C GLN A 37 35.22 -16.13 21.95
N CYS A 38 35.28 -17.33 21.36
CA CYS A 38 34.25 -18.36 21.29
C CYS A 38 33.56 -18.63 22.65
N GLY A 39 32.29 -18.24 22.80
CA GLY A 39 31.52 -18.42 24.04
C GLY A 39 30.10 -17.82 24.05
N CYS A 40 29.36 -17.83 22.94
CA CYS A 40 28.01 -17.23 22.84
C CYS A 40 26.88 -18.26 23.02
N VAL A 41 26.92 -19.04 24.10
CA VAL A 41 25.80 -19.91 24.50
C VAL A 41 24.71 -19.18 25.33
N PRO A 42 24.97 -18.12 26.12
CA PRO A 42 23.93 -17.54 26.98
C PRO A 42 22.80 -16.77 26.26
N GLN A 43 23.04 -16.23 25.06
CA GLN A 43 22.08 -15.33 24.40
C GLN A 43 20.96 -16.08 23.66
N ALA A 44 21.24 -17.25 23.08
CA ALA A 44 20.22 -18.12 22.50
C ALA A 44 19.25 -18.61 23.59
N TRP A 45 19.76 -18.91 24.78
CA TRP A 45 18.94 -19.28 25.94
C TRP A 45 18.03 -18.15 26.40
N LEU A 46 18.46 -16.89 26.31
CA LEU A 46 17.62 -15.74 26.68
C LEU A 46 16.47 -15.53 25.68
N ALA A 47 16.72 -15.67 24.38
CA ALA A 47 15.67 -15.59 23.35
C ALA A 47 14.67 -16.76 23.45
N ILE A 48 15.16 -17.97 23.74
CA ILE A 48 14.31 -19.13 24.02
C ILE A 48 13.50 -18.90 25.30
N LEU A 49 14.10 -18.36 26.36
CA LEU A 49 13.42 -18.08 27.64
C LEU A 49 12.31 -17.04 27.48
N VAL A 50 12.55 -15.96 26.71
CA VAL A 50 11.55 -14.92 26.42
C VAL A 50 10.39 -15.49 25.59
N SER A 51 10.71 -16.31 24.57
CA SER A 51 9.70 -16.96 23.72
C SER A 51 8.86 -17.97 24.52
N VAL A 52 9.49 -18.75 25.41
CA VAL A 52 8.82 -19.70 26.31
C VAL A 52 7.94 -18.96 27.34
N LEU A 53 8.44 -17.87 27.94
CA LEU A 53 7.66 -17.02 28.86
C LEU A 53 6.43 -16.41 28.18
N GLN A 54 6.56 -15.93 26.93
CA GLN A 54 5.43 -15.43 26.15
C GLN A 54 4.41 -16.52 25.81
N ILE A 55 4.85 -17.72 25.43
CA ILE A 55 3.96 -18.85 25.17
C ILE A 55 3.17 -19.22 26.45
N PHE A 56 3.83 -19.30 27.61
CA PHE A 56 3.18 -19.65 28.88
C PHE A 56 2.24 -18.56 29.43
N LEU A 57 2.54 -17.28 29.21
CA LEU A 57 1.68 -16.17 29.65
C LEU A 57 0.42 -16.00 28.79
N TYR A 58 0.48 -16.35 27.49
CA TYR A 58 -0.60 -16.07 26.54
C TYR A 58 -1.37 -17.31 26.04
N ALA A 59 -0.87 -18.53 26.25
CA ALA A 59 -1.59 -19.77 25.93
C ALA A 59 -2.98 -19.92 26.61
N PRO A 60 -3.21 -19.44 27.86
CA PRO A 60 -4.53 -19.51 28.48
C PRO A 60 -5.59 -18.63 27.81
N LEU A 61 -5.18 -17.50 27.20
CA LEU A 61 -6.09 -16.57 26.50
C LEU A 61 -6.56 -17.11 25.14
N ALA A 62 -5.78 -17.97 24.48
CA ALA A 62 -6.09 -18.56 23.19
C ALA A 62 -6.99 -19.82 23.27
N LEU A 63 -7.06 -20.47 24.44
CA LEU A 63 -7.90 -21.66 24.67
C LEU A 63 -9.40 -21.34 24.81
N PHE A 64 -9.77 -20.07 25.02
CA PHE A 64 -11.16 -19.66 25.28
C PHE A 64 -11.96 -19.25 24.03
N SER A 65 -11.37 -19.27 22.83
CA SER A 65 -12.02 -18.73 21.64
C SER A 65 -11.86 -19.65 20.42
N ASN A 66 -12.96 -20.30 20.04
CA ASN A 66 -13.05 -21.18 18.86
C ASN A 66 -12.73 -20.48 17.52
N ILE A 67 -12.63 -19.15 17.49
CA ILE A 67 -12.26 -18.33 16.31
C ILE A 67 -10.75 -18.43 15.98
N TYR A 68 -9.93 -19.01 16.87
CA TYR A 68 -8.46 -18.91 16.79
C TYR A 68 -7.75 -20.14 16.25
N TYR A 69 -8.46 -21.24 15.99
CA TYR A 69 -7.83 -22.44 15.39
C TYR A 69 -7.37 -22.17 13.95
N ASP A 70 -8.09 -21.32 13.20
CA ASP A 70 -7.73 -20.88 11.84
C ASP A 70 -6.73 -19.71 11.82
N ARG A 71 -6.45 -19.07 12.97
CA ARG A 71 -5.50 -17.94 13.08
C ARG A 71 -4.04 -18.38 13.33
N TRP A 72 -3.80 -19.68 13.48
CA TRP A 72 -2.48 -20.27 13.72
C TRP A 72 -1.68 -20.57 12.45
N VAL A 73 -2.22 -20.32 11.25
CA VAL A 73 -1.52 -20.65 9.99
C VAL A 73 -0.25 -19.83 9.86
N GLY A 74 -0.28 -18.54 10.25
CA GLY A 74 0.90 -17.68 10.32
C GLY A 74 1.96 -18.27 11.25
N ALA A 75 1.57 -18.69 12.45
CA ALA A 75 2.47 -19.34 13.41
C ALA A 75 3.00 -20.71 12.95
N LYS A 76 2.26 -21.47 12.12
CA LYS A 76 2.71 -22.75 11.54
C LYS A 76 3.68 -22.58 10.36
N ILE A 77 3.48 -21.59 9.48
CA ILE A 77 4.50 -21.18 8.48
C ILE A 77 5.76 -20.78 9.21
N LEU A 78 5.58 -20.03 10.28
CA LEU A 78 6.65 -19.41 11.02
C LEU A 78 7.45 -20.43 11.84
N LEU A 79 6.80 -21.45 12.41
CA LEU A 79 7.47 -22.62 13.00
C LEU A 79 8.22 -23.46 11.96
N ARG A 80 7.71 -23.56 10.72
CA ARG A 80 8.41 -24.22 9.59
C ARG A 80 9.61 -23.40 9.11
N MET A 81 9.47 -22.08 9.01
CA MET A 81 10.55 -21.15 8.69
C MET A 81 11.65 -21.17 9.77
N CYS A 82 11.28 -21.24 11.06
CA CYS A 82 12.21 -21.45 12.16
C CYS A 82 12.91 -22.83 12.10
N TRP A 83 12.23 -23.87 11.60
CA TRP A 83 12.80 -25.21 11.42
C TRP A 83 13.77 -25.28 10.22
N LEU A 84 13.53 -24.48 9.18
CA LEU A 84 14.37 -24.34 7.98
C LEU A 84 15.53 -23.34 8.16
N GLY A 85 15.82 -22.92 9.39
CA GLY A 85 16.98 -22.08 9.69
C GLY A 85 16.79 -20.57 9.48
N MET A 86 15.56 -20.08 9.24
CA MET A 86 15.27 -18.66 9.44
C MET A 86 15.28 -18.36 10.94
N GLU A 87 16.15 -17.46 11.36
CA GLU A 87 16.32 -17.08 12.77
C GLU A 87 14.99 -16.62 13.45
N PRO A 88 14.92 -16.55 14.80
CA PRO A 88 13.70 -16.29 15.61
C PRO A 88 13.03 -14.91 15.45
N TRP A 89 13.60 -14.00 14.67
CA TRP A 89 13.20 -12.61 14.44
C TRP A 89 11.86 -12.44 13.68
N THR A 90 11.57 -13.27 12.67
CA THR A 90 10.31 -13.18 11.91
C THR A 90 9.09 -13.53 12.78
N ALA A 91 9.30 -14.37 13.81
CA ALA A 91 8.29 -14.79 14.80
C ALA A 91 7.69 -13.65 15.60
N ASN A 92 8.55 -12.75 16.05
CA ASN A 92 8.18 -11.69 16.97
C ASN A 92 7.42 -10.56 16.27
N ILE A 93 7.68 -10.31 14.98
CA ILE A 93 6.89 -9.38 14.15
C ILE A 93 5.44 -9.84 14.08
N ALA A 94 5.23 -11.09 13.67
CA ALA A 94 3.88 -11.64 13.46
C ALA A 94 3.07 -11.73 14.77
N LEU A 95 3.73 -12.01 15.90
CA LEU A 95 3.12 -12.04 17.23
C LEU A 95 2.68 -10.64 17.71
N LEU A 96 3.48 -9.59 17.51
CA LEU A 96 3.11 -8.22 17.90
C LEU A 96 1.90 -7.69 17.12
N PHE A 97 1.80 -7.99 15.82
CA PHE A 97 0.62 -7.66 15.01
C PHE A 97 -0.60 -8.50 15.37
N GLY A 98 -0.41 -9.78 15.70
CA GLY A 98 -1.48 -10.63 16.21
C GLY A 98 -2.06 -10.10 17.53
N MET A 99 -1.20 -9.59 18.42
CA MET A 99 -1.58 -9.06 19.73
C MET A 99 -2.23 -7.67 19.68
N GLY A 100 -1.78 -6.77 18.78
CA GLY A 100 -2.43 -5.47 18.57
C GLY A 100 -3.88 -5.60 18.07
N ASN A 101 -4.12 -6.58 17.19
CA ASN A 101 -5.44 -6.88 16.65
C ASN A 101 -6.35 -7.67 17.62
N LEU A 102 -5.75 -8.50 18.50
CA LEU A 102 -6.45 -9.24 19.56
C LEU A 102 -7.20 -8.31 20.52
N HIS A 103 -6.60 -7.16 20.86
CA HIS A 103 -7.19 -6.22 21.82
C HIS A 103 -8.35 -5.39 21.23
N GLN A 104 -8.30 -5.05 19.94
CA GLN A 104 -9.31 -4.19 19.30
C GLN A 104 -10.57 -4.93 18.84
N THR A 105 -10.44 -6.20 18.42
CA THR A 105 -11.62 -7.03 18.08
C THR A 105 -12.54 -7.20 19.30
N LEU A 106 -11.98 -7.20 20.51
CA LEU A 106 -12.72 -7.25 21.78
C LEU A 106 -13.43 -5.93 22.14
N ARG A 107 -13.11 -4.80 21.48
CA ARG A 107 -13.71 -3.47 21.77
C ARG A 107 -14.52 -2.86 20.63
N LEU A 108 -14.47 -3.41 19.42
CA LEU A 108 -15.40 -3.02 18.34
C LEU A 108 -16.88 -3.27 18.71
N GLN A 109 -17.15 -4.04 19.78
CA GLN A 109 -18.49 -4.19 20.35
C GLN A 109 -18.94 -3.02 21.27
N GLU A 110 -18.05 -2.05 21.59
CA GLU A 110 -18.33 -0.96 22.54
C GLU A 110 -18.06 0.46 21.99
N CYS A 111 -18.24 0.69 20.68
CA CYS A 111 -18.19 2.05 20.11
C CYS A 111 -19.49 2.83 20.39
N SER A 112 -19.68 3.26 21.65
CA SER A 112 -20.74 4.17 22.08
C SER A 112 -20.26 5.17 23.14
N VAL A 113 -19.05 5.69 23.00
CA VAL A 113 -18.56 6.78 23.88
C VAL A 113 -18.65 8.12 23.14
N PRO A 114 -19.48 9.07 23.60
CA PRO A 114 -19.52 10.42 23.03
C PRO A 114 -18.15 11.07 23.15
N SER A 115 -17.59 11.57 22.05
CA SER A 115 -16.40 12.40 22.09
C SER A 115 -16.72 13.68 22.85
N LYS A 116 -16.31 13.78 24.12
CA LYS A 116 -16.16 15.09 24.75
C LYS A 116 -15.24 15.90 23.84
N ARG A 117 -15.61 17.15 23.52
CA ARG A 117 -14.69 18.11 22.89
C ARG A 117 -13.38 18.10 23.70
N LEU A 118 -12.35 17.47 23.16
CA LEU A 118 -11.04 17.39 23.79
C LEU A 118 -10.39 18.76 23.61
N GLN A 119 -10.62 19.65 24.58
CA GLN A 119 -9.82 20.85 24.76
C GLN A 119 -8.45 20.42 25.29
N GLY A 120 -7.55 20.02 24.38
CA GLY A 120 -6.16 19.67 24.63
C GLY A 120 -5.36 19.88 23.35
N SER A 121 -4.10 20.30 23.46
CA SER A 121 -3.22 20.57 22.31
C SER A 121 -3.01 19.31 21.47
N HIS A 122 -3.82 19.11 20.44
CA HIS A 122 -3.67 18.00 19.50
C HIS A 122 -2.24 17.99 18.94
N GLN A 123 -1.47 16.92 19.19
CA GLN A 123 -0.18 16.77 18.54
C GLN A 123 -0.42 16.46 17.05
N ARG A 124 0.03 17.36 16.19
CA ARG A 124 0.15 17.12 14.75
C ARG A 124 1.20 16.05 14.51
N VAL A 125 0.79 14.88 14.01
CA VAL A 125 1.76 13.84 13.65
C VAL A 125 2.34 14.15 12.28
N ARG A 126 3.55 14.71 12.30
CA ARG A 126 4.36 14.97 11.12
C ARG A 126 4.98 13.68 10.58
N ASN A 127 4.87 13.45 9.28
CA ASN A 127 5.74 12.51 8.56
C ASN A 127 7.00 13.28 8.14
N SER A 128 8.12 13.07 8.85
CA SER A 128 9.37 13.78 8.56
C SER A 128 9.82 13.54 7.11
N PHE A 129 9.80 12.28 6.66
CA PHE A 129 10.17 11.93 5.29
C PHE A 129 9.33 12.68 4.25
N MET A 130 7.99 12.60 4.34
CA MET A 130 7.12 13.32 3.39
C MET A 130 7.22 14.85 3.55
N SER A 131 7.53 15.35 4.75
CA SER A 131 7.76 16.78 4.93
C SER A 131 9.03 17.23 4.21
N ASP A 132 10.08 16.41 4.25
CA ASP A 132 11.34 16.68 3.55
C ASP A 132 11.16 16.54 2.02
N VAL A 133 10.34 15.60 1.57
CA VAL A 133 9.90 15.48 0.17
C VAL A 133 9.22 16.77 -0.28
N LEU A 134 8.25 17.27 0.48
CA LEU A 134 7.39 18.37 0.02
C LEU A 134 7.95 19.76 0.34
N GLY A 135 8.95 19.86 1.21
CA GLY A 135 9.47 21.15 1.69
C GLY A 135 8.49 21.89 2.61
N SER A 136 7.44 21.22 3.08
CA SER A 136 6.40 21.75 3.97
C SER A 136 6.01 20.69 5.00
N ASP A 137 5.38 21.09 6.11
CA ASP A 137 4.90 20.11 7.10
C ASP A 137 3.86 19.18 6.47
N PHE A 138 4.18 17.89 6.38
CA PHE A 138 3.23 16.86 5.97
C PHE A 138 2.61 16.21 7.21
N ILE A 139 1.36 16.55 7.48
CA ILE A 139 0.62 16.08 8.66
C ILE A 139 -0.21 14.86 8.27
N MET A 140 0.14 13.70 8.82
CA MET A 140 -0.63 12.47 8.60
C MET A 140 -1.90 12.40 9.44
N GLY A 141 -2.00 13.24 10.48
CA GLY A 141 -3.21 13.39 11.29
C GLY A 141 -2.99 14.22 12.54
N GLU A 142 -4.08 14.74 13.10
CA GLU A 142 -4.17 15.33 14.43
C GLU A 142 -4.88 14.33 15.36
N GLY A 143 -4.33 14.11 16.56
CA GLY A 143 -4.93 13.24 17.59
C GLY A 143 -3.99 12.97 18.76
N ASP A 144 -4.54 12.58 19.91
CA ASP A 144 -3.77 11.95 20.98
C ASP A 144 -3.40 10.53 20.51
N TYR A 145 -2.30 10.42 19.77
CA TYR A 145 -1.68 9.11 19.46
C TYR A 145 -0.98 8.52 20.69
N ASP A 146 -0.96 9.25 21.81
CA ASP A 146 -0.57 8.75 23.10
C ASP A 146 -1.69 7.85 23.67
N TYR A 147 -1.31 6.60 23.97
CA TYR A 147 -2.03 5.59 24.75
C TYR A 147 -2.98 4.62 24.02
N TRP A 148 -2.44 3.72 23.19
CA TRP A 148 -3.04 2.39 23.05
C TRP A 148 -2.02 1.24 23.05
N MET A 149 -0.76 1.53 22.70
CA MET A 149 0.39 0.68 22.99
C MET A 149 1.54 1.64 23.35
N PRO A 150 2.21 1.49 24.51
CA PRO A 150 3.23 2.44 24.93
C PRO A 150 4.25 2.66 23.81
N SER A 151 4.60 3.92 23.55
CA SER A 151 5.54 4.31 22.50
C SER A 151 6.86 3.56 22.60
N TRP A 152 7.30 3.21 23.81
CA TRP A 152 8.45 2.34 24.04
C TRP A 152 8.24 0.89 23.58
N ILE A 153 7.04 0.31 23.55
CA ILE A 153 6.79 -1.06 23.05
C ILE A 153 6.84 -1.10 21.51
N LEU A 154 6.24 -0.12 20.84
CA LEU A 154 6.32 0.01 19.37
C LEU A 154 7.73 0.39 18.93
N TRP A 155 8.38 1.30 19.66
CA TRP A 155 9.77 1.65 19.45
C TRP A 155 10.70 0.49 19.79
N LEU A 156 10.49 -0.26 20.87
CA LEU A 156 11.27 -1.47 21.19
C LEU A 156 11.01 -2.58 20.18
N GLY A 157 9.78 -2.76 19.69
CA GLY A 157 9.47 -3.66 18.58
C GLY A 157 10.21 -3.25 17.31
N ALA A 158 10.07 -2.01 16.86
CA ALA A 158 10.76 -1.50 15.68
C ALA A 158 12.29 -1.46 15.85
N GLN A 159 12.82 -1.11 17.03
CA GLN A 159 14.25 -1.08 17.34
C GLN A 159 14.82 -2.47 17.53
N VAL A 160 14.11 -3.43 18.15
CA VAL A 160 14.55 -4.83 18.24
C VAL A 160 14.49 -5.47 16.87
N LEU A 161 13.49 -5.18 16.03
CA LEU A 161 13.43 -5.68 14.65
C LEU A 161 14.49 -5.06 13.75
N SER A 162 14.71 -3.74 13.86
CA SER A 162 15.75 -3.04 13.12
C SER A 162 17.15 -3.37 13.63
N ARG A 163 17.34 -3.56 14.93
CA ARG A 163 18.63 -3.87 15.55
C ARG A 163 18.96 -5.36 15.57
N MET A 164 17.98 -6.27 15.55
CA MET A 164 18.22 -7.69 15.22
C MET A 164 18.56 -7.85 13.75
N ALA A 165 17.93 -7.06 12.86
CA ALA A 165 18.40 -6.93 11.48
C ALA A 165 19.84 -6.39 11.45
N LEU A 166 20.23 -5.39 12.27
CA LEU A 166 21.61 -4.88 12.35
C LEU A 166 22.62 -5.79 13.09
N LEU A 167 22.18 -6.63 14.03
CA LEU A 167 23.06 -7.57 14.77
C LEU A 167 23.38 -8.82 13.93
N TYR A 168 22.52 -9.15 12.97
CA TYR A 168 22.77 -10.17 11.93
C TYR A 168 23.24 -9.60 10.59
N TYR A 169 23.08 -8.28 10.36
CA TYR A 169 23.73 -7.50 9.31
C TYR A 169 24.64 -6.41 9.88
N PRO A 170 25.74 -6.73 10.60
CA PRO A 170 26.73 -5.71 10.89
C PRO A 170 27.55 -5.49 9.62
N ASN A 171 27.32 -4.39 8.92
CA ASN A 171 28.28 -3.78 7.99
C ASN A 171 28.78 -4.62 6.78
N THR A 172 28.11 -5.70 6.39
CA THR A 172 28.55 -6.48 5.23
C THR A 172 27.66 -6.23 4.01
N LEU A 173 28.06 -5.21 3.24
CA LEU A 173 28.10 -5.23 1.77
C LEU A 173 28.97 -6.40 1.24
N GLU A 174 28.88 -7.59 1.84
CA GLU A 174 29.49 -8.82 1.31
C GLU A 174 28.36 -9.82 1.03
N PRO A 175 27.90 -9.91 -0.24
CA PRO A 175 26.84 -10.82 -0.68
C PRO A 175 27.07 -12.30 -0.33
N GLU A 176 28.28 -12.66 0.07
CA GLU A 176 28.77 -14.03 0.19
C GLU A 176 28.44 -14.72 1.54
N LYS A 177 27.93 -13.97 2.54
CA LYS A 177 27.72 -14.48 3.91
C LYS A 177 26.26 -14.62 4.36
N LEU A 178 25.30 -14.35 3.46
CA LEU A 178 23.91 -14.73 3.68
C LEU A 178 23.81 -16.25 3.53
N VAL A 179 23.24 -16.93 4.53
CA VAL A 179 22.89 -18.35 4.41
C VAL A 179 22.10 -18.48 3.11
N ARG A 180 22.67 -19.22 2.15
CA ARG A 180 21.97 -19.57 0.90
C ARG A 180 20.77 -20.38 1.33
N CYS A 181 19.61 -19.76 1.29
CA CYS A 181 18.40 -20.51 1.01
C CYS A 181 18.46 -20.78 -0.51
N ASP A 182 18.20 -22.01 -0.88
CA ASP A 182 18.36 -22.43 -2.28
C ASP A 182 17.12 -21.97 -3.05
N ARG A 183 17.21 -21.76 -4.37
CA ARG A 183 16.03 -21.41 -5.19
C ARG A 183 14.87 -22.37 -4.96
N VAL A 184 15.18 -23.66 -4.83
CA VAL A 184 14.21 -24.74 -4.57
C VAL A 184 13.47 -24.51 -3.25
N GLU A 185 14.17 -24.10 -2.19
CA GLU A 185 13.54 -23.79 -0.90
C GLU A 185 12.67 -22.53 -0.97
N PHE A 186 13.07 -21.51 -1.75
CA PHE A 186 12.26 -20.32 -1.94
C PHE A 186 10.95 -20.60 -2.67
N ASP A 187 11.02 -21.39 -3.75
CA ASP A 187 9.85 -21.81 -4.51
C ASP A 187 8.92 -22.65 -3.61
N GLU A 188 9.47 -23.59 -2.82
CA GLU A 188 8.67 -24.37 -1.86
C GLU A 188 8.01 -23.49 -0.78
N ILE A 189 8.70 -22.45 -0.29
CA ILE A 189 8.12 -21.48 0.66
C ILE A 189 6.95 -20.73 0.01
N CYS A 190 7.14 -20.22 -1.20
CA CYS A 190 6.11 -19.47 -1.93
C CYS A 190 4.91 -20.35 -2.25
N GLU A 191 5.14 -21.55 -2.79
CA GLU A 191 4.11 -22.55 -3.06
C GLU A 191 3.36 -22.91 -1.77
N THR A 192 4.06 -23.19 -0.67
CA THR A 192 3.44 -23.47 0.63
C THR A 192 2.61 -22.29 1.13
N THR A 193 3.07 -21.05 0.94
CA THR A 193 2.32 -19.84 1.30
C THR A 193 1.05 -19.70 0.44
N ILE A 194 1.14 -19.93 -0.87
CA ILE A 194 0.01 -19.88 -1.79
C ILE A 194 -0.97 -21.02 -1.52
N GLU A 195 -0.51 -22.25 -1.30
CA GLU A 195 -1.38 -23.39 -0.96
C GLU A 195 -2.14 -23.15 0.35
N ARG A 196 -1.46 -22.64 1.37
CA ARG A 196 -2.05 -22.49 2.71
C ARG A 196 -2.91 -21.24 2.86
N PHE A 197 -2.61 -20.18 2.13
CA PHE A 197 -3.26 -18.87 2.32
C PHE A 197 -3.76 -18.22 1.04
N GLY A 198 -3.43 -18.76 -0.13
CA GLY A 198 -3.84 -18.20 -1.41
C GLY A 198 -5.36 -18.07 -1.54
N ALA A 199 -6.13 -18.96 -0.91
CA ALA A 199 -7.59 -18.83 -0.82
C ALA A 199 -8.04 -17.57 -0.07
N GLN A 200 -7.28 -17.12 0.93
CA GLN A 200 -7.54 -15.88 1.69
C GLN A 200 -7.10 -14.63 0.90
N PHE A 201 -6.11 -14.77 0.02
CA PHE A 201 -5.52 -13.70 -0.77
C PHE A 201 -5.96 -13.72 -2.25
N GLY A 202 -7.14 -14.28 -2.57
CA GLY A 202 -7.61 -14.60 -3.92
C GLY A 202 -7.12 -13.66 -5.03
N ALA A 203 -6.70 -14.22 -6.17
CA ALA A 203 -6.14 -13.42 -7.25
C ALA A 203 -7.21 -12.51 -7.86
N ARG A 204 -6.88 -11.25 -8.12
CA ARG A 204 -7.71 -10.32 -8.89
C ARG A 204 -7.35 -10.36 -10.37
N VAL A 205 -6.06 -10.47 -10.67
CA VAL A 205 -5.50 -10.65 -12.01
C VAL A 205 -4.30 -11.58 -11.94
N ASP A 206 -4.44 -12.79 -12.49
CA ASP A 206 -3.34 -13.77 -12.57
C ASP A 206 -2.67 -13.74 -13.95
N LEU A 207 -1.39 -13.40 -13.96
CA LEU A 207 -0.56 -13.33 -15.17
C LEU A 207 0.53 -14.41 -15.20
N SER A 208 0.53 -15.35 -14.25
CA SER A 208 1.59 -16.36 -14.07
C SER A 208 1.76 -17.28 -15.29
N ALA A 209 0.64 -17.72 -15.88
CA ALA A 209 0.64 -18.57 -17.07
C ALA A 209 1.26 -17.87 -18.31
N GLU A 210 1.13 -16.55 -18.38
CA GLU A 210 1.51 -15.72 -19.54
C GLU A 210 2.74 -14.84 -19.24
N ARG A 211 3.56 -15.23 -18.27
CA ARG A 211 4.57 -14.39 -17.62
C ARG A 211 5.48 -13.54 -18.52
N HIS A 212 5.89 -14.11 -19.64
CA HIS A 212 6.79 -13.49 -20.61
C HIS A 212 6.20 -13.44 -22.02
N SER A 213 4.92 -13.80 -22.18
CA SER A 213 4.28 -13.79 -23.49
C SER A 213 3.84 -12.37 -23.87
N GLU A 214 3.55 -12.19 -25.15
CA GLU A 214 2.90 -10.98 -25.65
C GLU A 214 1.55 -10.75 -24.96
N LEU A 215 0.75 -11.82 -24.79
CA LEU A 215 -0.54 -11.75 -24.11
C LEU A 215 -0.37 -11.27 -22.66
N GLY A 216 0.63 -11.75 -21.93
CA GLY A 216 0.91 -11.29 -20.57
C GLY A 216 1.33 -9.82 -20.50
N ALA A 217 2.03 -9.31 -21.51
CA ALA A 217 2.40 -7.90 -21.61
C ALA A 217 1.19 -7.00 -21.90
N ILE A 218 0.28 -7.44 -22.79
CA ILE A 218 -1.00 -6.77 -23.05
C ILE A 218 -1.82 -6.71 -21.75
N ARG A 219 -2.04 -7.87 -21.11
CA ARG A 219 -2.83 -7.97 -19.88
C ARG A 219 -2.25 -7.18 -18.72
N LEU A 220 -0.93 -7.08 -18.60
CA LEU A 220 -0.27 -6.18 -17.65
C LEU A 220 -0.74 -4.71 -17.83
N CYS A 221 -0.99 -4.29 -19.07
CA CYS A 221 -1.36 -2.93 -19.43
C CYS A 221 -2.87 -2.67 -19.47
N VAL A 222 -3.73 -3.68 -19.64
CA VAL A 222 -5.20 -3.50 -19.73
C VAL A 222 -5.96 -3.95 -18.48
N GLU A 223 -5.40 -4.89 -17.72
CA GLU A 223 -6.00 -5.46 -16.50
C GLU A 223 -5.10 -5.34 -15.28
N GLY A 224 -3.77 -5.43 -15.46
CA GLY A 224 -2.79 -5.49 -14.39
C GLY A 224 -2.29 -4.13 -13.91
N LEU A 225 -1.07 -4.11 -13.37
CA LEU A 225 -0.46 -2.93 -12.73
C LEU A 225 -0.33 -1.70 -13.64
N GLY A 226 -0.30 -1.89 -14.96
CA GLY A 226 -0.26 -0.81 -15.95
C GLY A 226 -1.63 -0.24 -16.32
N ALA A 227 -2.73 -0.90 -15.94
CA ALA A 227 -4.07 -0.58 -16.40
C ALA A 227 -4.49 0.86 -16.09
N SER A 228 -4.17 1.36 -14.90
CA SER A 228 -4.50 2.73 -14.49
C SER A 228 -3.79 3.83 -15.30
N ALA A 229 -2.73 3.49 -16.03
CA ALA A 229 -1.92 4.42 -16.83
C ALA A 229 -2.09 4.26 -18.35
N LEU A 230 -2.91 3.30 -18.81
CA LEU A 230 -3.19 3.14 -20.24
C LEU A 230 -3.79 4.42 -20.83
N GLU A 231 -3.20 4.92 -21.91
CA GLU A 231 -3.70 6.10 -22.63
C GLU A 231 -3.61 5.90 -24.14
N ARG A 232 -4.46 6.60 -24.89
CA ARG A 232 -4.42 6.62 -26.35
C ARG A 232 -3.41 7.67 -26.83
N ARG A 233 -2.50 7.27 -27.72
CA ARG A 233 -1.52 8.15 -28.36
C ARG A 233 -1.55 7.94 -29.87
N GLY A 234 -2.27 8.82 -30.57
CA GLY A 234 -2.53 8.65 -32.01
C GLY A 234 -3.45 7.45 -32.25
N SER A 235 -3.04 6.52 -33.11
CA SER A 235 -3.77 5.27 -33.38
C SER A 235 -3.52 4.17 -32.35
N SER A 236 -2.44 4.26 -31.58
CA SER A 236 -1.98 3.22 -30.65
C SER A 236 -2.38 3.54 -29.22
N TYR A 237 -2.26 2.54 -28.34
CA TYR A 237 -2.34 2.74 -26.89
C TYR A 237 -0.97 2.57 -26.24
N VAL A 238 -0.73 3.29 -25.15
CA VAL A 238 0.55 3.25 -24.46
C VAL A 238 0.38 3.20 -22.95
N VAL A 239 1.35 2.57 -22.30
CA VAL A 239 1.64 2.74 -20.87
C VAL A 239 3.06 3.30 -20.79
N ASP A 240 3.18 4.59 -20.45
CA ASP A 240 4.43 5.34 -20.56
C ASP A 240 4.98 5.73 -19.19
N TYR A 241 6.09 5.08 -18.81
CA TYR A 241 6.87 5.39 -17.62
C TYR A 241 8.32 5.76 -17.97
N SER A 242 8.55 6.24 -19.19
CA SER A 242 9.88 6.59 -19.71
C SER A 242 10.57 7.67 -18.88
N SER A 243 9.82 8.54 -18.19
CA SER A 243 10.37 9.53 -17.27
C SER A 243 11.13 8.91 -16.08
N ILE A 244 10.84 7.66 -15.71
CA ILE A 244 11.53 6.97 -14.61
C ILE A 244 12.96 6.56 -15.01
N GLU A 245 13.26 6.44 -16.31
CA GLU A 245 14.61 6.07 -16.79
C GLU A 245 15.69 7.08 -16.41
N ALA A 246 15.28 8.33 -16.19
CA ALA A 246 16.17 9.41 -15.75
C ALA A 246 16.50 9.35 -14.25
N MET A 247 15.80 8.53 -13.46
CA MET A 247 15.94 8.48 -12.02
C MET A 247 17.18 7.67 -11.61
N PRO A 248 18.15 8.27 -10.90
CA PRO A 248 19.28 7.53 -10.36
C PRO A 248 18.85 6.40 -9.41
N VAL A 249 19.55 5.27 -9.50
CA VAL A 249 19.41 4.12 -8.61
C VAL A 249 20.68 3.93 -7.79
N ARG A 250 20.59 3.16 -6.70
CA ARG A 250 21.74 2.81 -5.87
C ARG A 250 22.64 1.81 -6.62
N GLU A 251 23.92 1.75 -6.25
CA GLU A 251 24.88 0.82 -6.83
C GLU A 251 24.37 -0.63 -6.75
N GLY A 252 24.55 -1.40 -7.83
CA GLY A 252 24.08 -2.78 -7.95
C GLY A 252 22.62 -2.95 -8.40
N TYR A 253 21.88 -1.85 -8.60
CA TYR A 253 20.53 -1.89 -9.18
C TYR A 253 20.49 -1.40 -10.63
N MET A 254 19.60 -1.99 -11.42
CA MET A 254 19.27 -1.50 -12.75
C MET A 254 18.34 -0.29 -12.65
N ARG A 255 18.48 0.64 -13.60
CA ARG A 255 17.46 1.68 -13.82
C ARG A 255 16.14 1.03 -14.23
N MET A 256 15.06 1.76 -14.04
CA MET A 256 13.68 1.34 -14.32
C MET A 256 13.02 2.37 -15.23
N GLY A 257 11.91 2.02 -15.88
CA GLY A 257 11.22 2.89 -16.83
C GLY A 257 10.63 2.12 -18.02
N GLY A 258 10.53 2.82 -19.14
CA GLY A 258 10.07 2.28 -20.42
C GLY A 258 8.66 2.70 -20.80
N CYS A 259 8.32 2.45 -22.06
CA CYS A 259 7.01 2.74 -22.65
C CYS A 259 6.55 1.52 -23.46
N MET A 260 5.44 0.90 -23.04
CA MET A 260 4.81 -0.18 -23.79
C MET A 260 3.84 0.42 -24.80
N ARG A 261 3.97 0.06 -26.08
CA ARG A 261 3.06 0.46 -27.16
C ARG A 261 2.26 -0.75 -27.64
N LEU A 262 0.94 -0.60 -27.67
CA LEU A 262 -0.02 -1.62 -28.06
C LEU A 262 -0.78 -1.18 -29.32
N SER A 263 -1.20 -2.16 -30.12
CA SER A 263 -1.99 -1.94 -31.33
C SER A 263 -3.31 -1.22 -31.03
N SER A 264 -3.92 -0.62 -32.06
CA SER A 264 -5.25 0.02 -31.95
C SER A 264 -6.36 -0.93 -31.51
N SER A 265 -6.16 -2.23 -31.66
CA SER A 265 -7.09 -3.31 -31.28
C SER A 265 -6.75 -3.94 -29.92
N LEU A 266 -5.67 -3.50 -29.25
CA LEU A 266 -5.20 -4.05 -27.97
C LEU A 266 -4.95 -5.57 -28.00
N ASP A 267 -4.57 -6.10 -29.16
CA ASP A 267 -4.34 -7.54 -29.40
C ASP A 267 -2.88 -7.86 -29.78
N HIS A 268 -2.04 -6.85 -29.92
CA HIS A 268 -0.63 -6.98 -30.33
C HIS A 268 0.25 -5.92 -29.67
N VAL A 269 1.49 -6.29 -29.33
CA VAL A 269 2.51 -5.37 -28.84
C VAL A 269 3.29 -4.79 -30.03
N GLU A 270 3.14 -3.49 -30.25
CA GLU A 270 3.93 -2.75 -31.26
C GLU A 270 5.39 -2.51 -30.84
N GLY A 271 5.67 -2.60 -29.54
CA GLY A 271 7.02 -2.60 -28.99
C GLY A 271 7.09 -2.05 -27.57
N LEU A 272 8.11 -2.51 -26.83
CA LEU A 272 8.52 -1.95 -25.55
C LEU A 272 9.77 -1.09 -25.77
N ASP A 273 9.62 0.23 -25.65
CA ASP A 273 10.73 1.16 -25.72
C ASP A 273 11.38 1.27 -24.33
N LEU A 274 12.64 0.88 -24.20
CA LEU A 274 13.39 0.86 -22.94
C LEU A 274 14.85 1.26 -23.19
N PHE A 275 15.33 2.30 -22.49
CA PHE A 275 16.70 2.83 -22.60
C PHE A 275 17.14 3.18 -24.04
N GLY A 276 16.21 3.68 -24.85
CA GLY A 276 16.47 4.06 -26.25
C GLY A 276 16.52 2.91 -27.25
N LYS A 277 16.17 1.68 -26.84
CA LYS A 277 15.97 0.53 -27.73
C LYS A 277 14.51 0.07 -27.66
N THR A 278 13.96 -0.35 -28.79
CA THR A 278 12.65 -1.01 -28.86
C THR A 278 12.85 -2.52 -28.83
N TYR A 279 12.09 -3.20 -27.99
CA TYR A 279 12.05 -4.66 -27.87
C TYR A 279 10.70 -5.19 -28.35
N LEU A 280 10.73 -6.26 -29.13
CA LEU A 280 9.55 -6.98 -29.63
C LEU A 280 9.41 -8.34 -28.94
N PRO A 281 8.20 -8.94 -28.89
CA PRO A 281 7.99 -10.27 -28.30
C PRO A 281 8.86 -11.40 -28.88
N THR A 282 9.40 -11.21 -30.08
CA THR A 282 10.28 -12.17 -30.76
C THR A 282 11.77 -12.02 -30.40
N ASP A 283 12.15 -10.95 -29.70
CA ASP A 283 13.54 -10.68 -29.37
C ASP A 283 14.03 -11.57 -28.21
N PRO A 284 15.30 -12.02 -28.23
CA PRO A 284 15.84 -12.83 -27.14
C PRO A 284 15.88 -12.08 -25.79
N GLU A 285 15.95 -10.74 -25.81
CA GLU A 285 15.93 -9.89 -24.62
C GLU A 285 14.51 -9.57 -24.10
N TRP A 286 13.45 -9.99 -24.81
CA TRP A 286 12.07 -9.61 -24.51
C TRP A 286 11.69 -9.89 -23.05
N ALA A 287 12.01 -11.10 -22.56
CA ALA A 287 11.66 -11.50 -21.21
C ALA A 287 12.30 -10.61 -20.15
N GLY A 288 13.56 -10.20 -20.34
CA GLY A 288 14.26 -9.28 -19.43
C GLY A 288 13.73 -7.84 -19.52
N ALA A 289 13.47 -7.36 -20.74
CA ALA A 289 12.88 -6.03 -20.95
C ALA A 289 11.48 -5.93 -20.30
N LEU A 290 10.63 -6.93 -20.54
CA LEU A 290 9.30 -7.01 -19.94
C LEU A 290 9.37 -7.13 -18.41
N HIS A 291 10.35 -7.84 -17.85
CA HIS A 291 10.55 -7.91 -16.41
C HIS A 291 10.82 -6.52 -15.79
N ILE A 292 11.72 -5.74 -16.41
CA ILE A 292 12.01 -4.36 -15.97
C ILE A 292 10.76 -3.50 -16.06
N PHE A 293 10.03 -3.57 -17.17
CA PHE A 293 8.81 -2.80 -17.36
C PHE A 293 7.71 -3.19 -16.34
N ARG A 294 7.58 -4.47 -16.00
CA ARG A 294 6.66 -4.96 -14.97
C ARG A 294 6.99 -4.40 -13.58
N CYS A 295 8.27 -4.47 -13.20
CA CYS A 295 8.75 -3.86 -11.95
C CYS A 295 8.51 -2.35 -11.95
N THR A 296 8.67 -1.69 -13.11
CA THR A 296 8.39 -0.25 -13.29
C THR A 296 6.92 0.08 -13.07
N CYS A 297 6.00 -0.69 -13.64
CA CYS A 297 4.57 -0.51 -13.43
C CYS A 297 4.22 -0.57 -11.93
N GLY A 298 4.76 -1.55 -11.20
CA GLY A 298 4.51 -1.63 -9.77
C GLY A 298 5.18 -0.53 -8.96
N ALA A 299 6.38 -0.08 -9.33
CA ALA A 299 7.00 1.08 -8.69
C ALA A 299 6.12 2.33 -8.85
N ALA A 300 5.70 2.64 -10.09
CA ALA A 300 4.84 3.79 -10.38
C ALA A 300 3.52 3.74 -9.60
N LEU A 301 2.90 2.56 -9.55
CA LEU A 301 1.65 2.31 -8.83
C LEU A 301 1.80 2.47 -7.32
N ILE A 302 2.92 2.00 -6.73
CA ILE A 302 3.21 2.17 -5.30
C ILE A 302 3.29 3.65 -4.95
N PHE A 303 4.01 4.47 -5.73
CA PHE A 303 4.17 5.90 -5.42
C PHE A 303 2.87 6.69 -5.62
N TYR A 304 2.25 6.63 -6.81
CA TYR A 304 1.12 7.49 -7.11
C TYR A 304 -0.23 6.95 -6.61
N PRO A 305 -0.96 6.08 -7.33
CA PRO A 305 -2.33 5.81 -6.94
C PRO A 305 -2.38 5.19 -5.54
N HIS A 306 -1.46 4.30 -5.18
CA HIS A 306 -1.47 3.65 -3.88
C HIS A 306 -1.08 4.59 -2.72
N THR A 307 0.18 5.02 -2.64
CA THR A 307 0.66 5.76 -1.45
C THR A 307 0.17 7.21 -1.44
N ILE A 308 0.38 7.98 -2.51
CA ILE A 308 0.02 9.40 -2.52
C ILE A 308 -1.50 9.58 -2.61
N SER A 309 -2.17 8.91 -3.53
CA SER A 309 -3.61 9.12 -3.74
C SER A 309 -4.45 8.46 -2.64
N CYS A 310 -4.43 7.12 -2.53
CA CYS A 310 -5.29 6.38 -1.61
C CYS A 310 -4.92 6.65 -0.15
N HIS A 311 -3.68 6.37 0.26
CA HIS A 311 -3.29 6.47 1.66
C HIS A 311 -3.28 7.92 2.14
N TYR A 312 -2.68 8.84 1.38
CA TYR A 312 -2.39 10.18 1.88
C TYR A 312 -3.42 11.24 1.49
N LEU A 313 -3.43 11.69 0.23
CA LEU A 313 -4.18 12.87 -0.17
C LEU A 313 -5.70 12.65 -0.16
N ARG A 314 -6.20 11.47 -0.58
CA ARG A 314 -7.63 11.14 -0.41
C ARG A 314 -7.94 10.60 0.95
N GLY A 315 -7.35 9.48 1.34
CA GLY A 315 -7.72 8.78 2.56
C GLY A 315 -7.33 9.58 3.80
N GLY A 316 -6.03 9.78 4.01
CA GLY A 316 -5.46 10.38 5.21
C GLY A 316 -5.93 11.81 5.49
N PHE A 317 -5.93 12.68 4.47
CA PHE A 317 -6.36 14.07 4.64
C PHE A 317 -7.87 14.18 4.82
N THR A 318 -8.67 13.43 4.07
CA THR A 318 -10.13 13.40 4.32
C THR A 318 -10.42 12.91 5.73
N ALA A 319 -9.80 11.80 6.15
CA ALA A 319 -9.93 11.27 7.51
C ALA A 319 -9.56 12.32 8.57
N THR A 320 -8.53 13.15 8.29
CA THR A 320 -8.04 14.20 9.20
C THR A 320 -9.00 15.35 9.35
N VAL A 321 -9.61 15.80 8.26
CA VAL A 321 -10.59 16.88 8.34
C VAL A 321 -11.92 16.38 8.88
N VAL A 322 -12.39 15.20 8.45
CA VAL A 322 -13.68 14.62 8.85
C VAL A 322 -13.78 14.41 10.36
N ARG A 323 -12.70 13.99 11.03
CA ARG A 323 -12.75 13.73 12.47
C ARG A 323 -12.92 14.97 13.35
N GLU A 324 -12.68 16.14 12.79
CA GLU A 324 -12.78 17.44 13.48
C GLU A 324 -14.13 18.13 13.20
N MET A 325 -14.93 17.61 12.26
CA MET A 325 -16.29 18.10 11.99
C MET A 325 -17.25 17.73 13.12
N ASP A 326 -18.41 18.38 13.20
CA ASP A 326 -19.48 17.94 14.10
C ASP A 326 -19.89 16.48 13.78
N PRO A 327 -19.90 15.54 14.76
CA PRO A 327 -20.36 14.16 14.58
C PRO A 327 -21.71 14.01 13.87
N ASP A 328 -22.63 14.96 14.07
CA ASP A 328 -23.97 14.90 13.51
C ASP A 328 -24.06 15.49 12.09
N HIS A 329 -23.00 16.15 11.62
CA HIS A 329 -22.96 16.76 10.29
C HIS A 329 -23.08 15.69 9.19
N PRO A 330 -24.03 15.79 8.24
CA PRO A 330 -24.26 14.76 7.21
C PRO A 330 -23.00 14.42 6.41
N TRP A 331 -22.21 15.43 6.01
CA TRP A 331 -20.96 15.23 5.28
C TRP A 331 -19.93 14.38 6.05
N ARG A 332 -19.84 14.56 7.37
CA ARG A 332 -18.96 13.75 8.21
C ARG A 332 -19.43 12.30 8.26
N ARG A 333 -20.74 12.10 8.44
CA ARG A 333 -21.33 10.77 8.59
C ARG A 333 -21.11 9.92 7.34
N VAL A 334 -21.38 10.47 6.16
CA VAL A 334 -21.18 9.71 4.91
C VAL A 334 -19.72 9.33 4.66
N LEU A 335 -18.76 10.18 5.02
CA LEU A 335 -17.32 9.90 4.83
C LEU A 335 -16.69 9.02 5.92
N THR A 336 -17.33 8.89 7.09
CA THR A 336 -16.74 8.17 8.23
C THR A 336 -16.44 6.70 7.91
N PRO A 337 -17.34 5.91 7.29
CA PRO A 337 -17.04 4.52 6.93
C PRO A 337 -15.88 4.39 5.95
N PHE A 338 -15.72 5.36 5.05
CA PHE A 338 -14.69 5.37 4.01
C PHE A 338 -13.32 5.89 4.52
N THR A 339 -13.19 6.18 5.82
CA THR A 339 -11.95 6.68 6.44
C THR A 339 -11.51 5.86 7.66
N VAL A 340 -12.23 4.79 7.97
CA VAL A 340 -11.95 3.88 9.08
C VAL A 340 -10.54 3.31 8.95
N MET A 341 -9.79 3.28 10.05
CA MET A 341 -8.41 2.77 10.15
C MET A 341 -7.35 3.44 9.24
N THR A 342 -7.72 4.31 8.30
CA THR A 342 -6.80 4.92 7.33
C THR A 342 -5.64 5.65 8.00
N LEU A 343 -5.92 6.41 9.06
CA LEU A 343 -4.82 7.01 9.81
C LEU A 343 -3.93 6.01 10.51
N HIS A 344 -4.53 4.96 11.07
CA HIS A 344 -3.81 4.01 11.90
C HIS A 344 -2.78 3.28 11.03
N VAL A 345 -3.21 2.82 9.85
CA VAL A 345 -2.30 2.20 8.89
C VAL A 345 -1.24 3.18 8.38
N ASN A 346 -1.61 4.41 8.05
CA ASN A 346 -0.64 5.43 7.64
C ASN A 346 0.39 5.73 8.73
N TRP A 347 -0.04 5.76 9.98
CA TRP A 347 0.84 5.96 11.13
C TRP A 347 1.83 4.79 11.28
N GLY A 348 1.35 3.55 11.14
CA GLY A 348 2.21 2.36 11.15
C GLY A 348 3.22 2.35 10.00
N ALA A 349 2.77 2.73 8.79
CA ALA A 349 3.60 2.79 7.60
C ALA A 349 4.80 3.74 7.74
N LYS A 350 4.66 4.85 8.49
CA LYS A 350 5.77 5.78 8.77
C LYS A 350 7.00 5.06 9.31
N SER A 351 6.82 4.10 10.22
CA SER A 351 7.92 3.43 10.91
C SER A 351 8.43 2.19 10.15
N ILE A 352 7.57 1.56 9.35
CA ILE A 352 7.84 0.25 8.73
C ILE A 352 8.21 0.39 7.26
N ILE A 353 7.64 1.38 6.56
CA ILE A 353 7.76 1.53 5.10
C ILE A 353 8.70 2.69 4.74
N SER A 354 8.52 3.88 5.32
CA SER A 354 9.18 5.12 4.87
C SER A 354 10.14 5.79 5.87
N GLY A 355 10.37 5.18 7.04
CA GLY A 355 11.30 5.70 8.05
C GLY A 355 12.77 5.38 7.75
N PRO A 356 13.74 5.98 8.48
CA PRO A 356 15.14 5.57 8.40
C PRO A 356 15.30 4.07 8.68
N GLY A 357 15.98 3.35 7.79
CA GLY A 357 16.07 1.90 7.83
C GLY A 357 14.76 1.17 7.53
N ALA A 358 13.69 1.81 7.10
CA ALA A 358 12.44 1.11 6.77
C ALA A 358 12.53 0.33 5.44
N ILE A 359 11.44 -0.31 5.02
CA ILE A 359 11.41 -1.13 3.79
C ILE A 359 11.87 -0.37 2.54
N PHE A 360 11.50 0.90 2.34
CA PHE A 360 11.99 1.65 1.17
C PHE A 360 13.49 1.94 1.22
N ASP A 361 14.01 2.25 2.40
CA ASP A 361 15.44 2.51 2.60
C ASP A 361 16.27 1.23 2.44
N ARG A 362 15.74 0.07 2.85
CA ARG A 362 16.44 -1.22 2.72
C ARG A 362 16.28 -1.87 1.35
N LEU A 363 15.06 -1.90 0.81
CA LEU A 363 14.68 -2.70 -0.35
C LEU A 363 14.37 -1.88 -1.61
N GLY A 364 14.46 -0.55 -1.58
CA GLY A 364 14.17 0.30 -2.74
C GLY A 364 15.35 0.41 -3.72
N PRO A 365 15.16 0.44 -5.05
CA PRO A 365 16.27 0.61 -5.99
C PRO A 365 16.75 2.07 -6.04
N PHE A 366 15.84 3.01 -5.80
CA PHE A 366 16.02 4.43 -6.01
C PHE A 366 16.96 5.06 -4.98
N THR A 367 17.75 6.05 -5.42
CA THR A 367 18.45 6.94 -4.48
C THR A 367 17.44 7.73 -3.65
N GLN A 368 17.88 8.31 -2.52
CA GLN A 368 17.01 9.16 -1.70
C GLN A 368 16.39 10.30 -2.53
N TRP A 369 17.17 10.94 -3.40
CA TRP A 369 16.68 12.00 -4.28
C TRP A 369 15.60 11.48 -5.25
N SER A 370 15.84 10.35 -5.90
CA SER A 370 14.88 9.74 -6.84
C SER A 370 13.58 9.37 -6.16
N THR A 371 13.65 8.78 -4.96
CA THR A 371 12.47 8.47 -4.16
C THR A 371 11.67 9.74 -3.84
N GLN A 372 12.34 10.83 -3.46
CA GLN A 372 11.67 12.11 -3.23
C GLN A 372 11.02 12.68 -4.49
N GLU A 373 11.71 12.63 -5.64
CA GLU A 373 11.14 13.11 -6.90
C GLU A 373 9.96 12.27 -7.39
N LEU A 374 9.96 10.95 -7.17
CA LEU A 374 8.82 10.09 -7.48
C LEU A 374 7.59 10.47 -6.64
N PHE A 375 7.76 10.76 -5.35
CA PHE A 375 6.68 11.28 -4.52
C PHE A 375 6.22 12.68 -4.95
N ARG A 376 7.15 13.60 -5.29
CA ARG A 376 6.79 14.92 -5.83
C ARG A 376 6.00 14.81 -7.13
N SER A 377 6.44 13.95 -8.04
CA SER A 377 5.75 13.66 -9.30
C SER A 377 4.34 13.12 -9.07
N ALA A 378 4.19 12.17 -8.14
CA ALA A 378 2.89 11.65 -7.73
C ALA A 378 1.96 12.74 -7.17
N CYS A 379 2.48 13.69 -6.38
CA CYS A 379 1.69 14.83 -5.91
C CYS A 379 1.28 15.77 -7.05
N ARG A 380 2.16 16.07 -8.00
CA ARG A 380 1.83 16.91 -9.18
C ARG A 380 0.65 16.35 -9.98
N GLN A 381 0.59 15.01 -10.10
CA GLN A 381 -0.45 14.31 -10.86
C GLN A 381 -1.81 14.23 -10.15
N PHE A 382 -1.88 14.50 -8.85
CA PHE A 382 -3.09 14.35 -8.06
C PHE A 382 -4.23 15.24 -8.56
N ARG A 383 -5.42 14.64 -8.72
CA ARG A 383 -6.64 15.27 -9.24
C ARG A 383 -7.86 14.75 -8.49
N VAL A 384 -8.83 15.62 -8.26
CA VAL A 384 -10.19 15.23 -7.86
C VAL A 384 -11.07 15.32 -9.11
N GLU A 385 -11.31 14.19 -9.77
CA GLU A 385 -12.13 14.09 -10.98
C GLU A 385 -12.99 12.82 -10.97
N SER A 386 -14.00 12.76 -11.83
CA SER A 386 -14.75 11.52 -12.04
C SER A 386 -13.95 10.51 -12.86
N LEU A 387 -14.24 9.21 -12.69
CA LEU A 387 -13.57 8.18 -13.50
C LEU A 387 -13.88 8.36 -14.99
N ALA A 388 -15.09 8.81 -15.34
CA ALA A 388 -15.46 9.12 -16.73
C ALA A 388 -14.56 10.22 -17.32
N SER A 389 -14.35 11.33 -16.59
CA SER A 389 -13.44 12.40 -17.04
C SER A 389 -12.00 11.92 -17.13
N ASN A 390 -11.54 11.08 -16.19
CA ASN A 390 -10.21 10.48 -16.23
C ASN A 390 -9.98 9.63 -17.50
N LEU A 391 -10.92 8.72 -17.80
CA LEU A 391 -10.84 7.83 -18.95
C LEU A 391 -10.97 8.59 -20.27
N GLN A 392 -11.82 9.61 -20.31
CA GLN A 392 -11.95 10.49 -21.48
C GLN A 392 -10.67 11.28 -21.73
N ARG A 393 -10.05 11.82 -20.67
CA ARG A 393 -8.77 12.55 -20.75
C ARG A 393 -7.64 11.65 -21.25
N ARG A 394 -7.63 10.37 -20.85
CA ARG A 394 -6.69 9.36 -21.35
C ARG A 394 -7.07 8.79 -22.73
N GLY A 395 -8.24 9.12 -23.28
CA GLY A 395 -8.69 8.65 -24.58
C GLY A 395 -9.07 7.16 -24.62
N VAL A 396 -9.43 6.58 -23.49
CA VAL A 396 -9.73 5.13 -23.31
C VAL A 396 -11.16 4.87 -22.83
N SER A 397 -12.03 5.88 -22.85
CA SER A 397 -13.42 5.78 -22.40
C SER A 397 -14.34 4.97 -23.33
N ASP A 398 -13.90 4.69 -24.56
CA ASP A 398 -14.65 3.98 -25.60
C ASP A 398 -14.35 2.48 -25.68
N LEU A 399 -13.39 1.98 -24.89
CA LEU A 399 -12.98 0.58 -24.86
C LEU A 399 -13.99 -0.31 -24.12
N GLY A 400 -14.25 -1.50 -24.66
CA GLY A 400 -15.17 -2.49 -24.11
C GLY A 400 -14.56 -3.35 -22.99
N LYS A 401 -15.37 -4.27 -22.48
CA LYS A 401 -14.99 -5.16 -21.37
C LYS A 401 -13.96 -6.21 -21.77
N GLU A 402 -13.90 -6.57 -23.05
CA GLU A 402 -12.93 -7.53 -23.59
C GLU A 402 -11.56 -6.86 -23.83
N GLU A 403 -11.54 -5.61 -24.30
CA GLU A 403 -10.29 -4.90 -24.60
C GLU A 403 -9.68 -4.23 -23.37
N TYR A 404 -10.52 -3.67 -22.48
CA TYR A 404 -10.07 -2.94 -21.30
C TYR A 404 -10.99 -3.16 -20.09
N PRO A 405 -10.94 -4.36 -19.47
CA PRO A 405 -11.76 -4.72 -18.31
C PRO A 405 -11.68 -3.69 -17.18
N TYR A 406 -10.49 -3.12 -16.94
CA TYR A 406 -10.28 -2.09 -15.92
C TYR A 406 -11.18 -0.86 -16.16
N GLY A 407 -11.17 -0.30 -17.37
CA GLY A 407 -11.98 0.88 -17.68
C GLY A 407 -13.48 0.58 -17.62
N TYR A 408 -13.90 -0.54 -18.22
CA TYR A 408 -15.30 -0.90 -18.33
C TYR A 408 -15.94 -1.22 -16.98
N TRP A 409 -15.37 -2.17 -16.22
CA TRP A 409 -15.91 -2.56 -14.92
C TRP A 409 -15.72 -1.46 -13.88
N GLY A 410 -14.62 -0.70 -13.98
CA GLY A 410 -14.39 0.49 -13.18
C GLY A 410 -15.50 1.52 -13.35
N LEU A 411 -15.92 1.82 -14.58
CA LEU A 411 -17.02 2.75 -14.85
C LEU A 411 -18.37 2.27 -14.30
N LYS A 412 -18.67 0.97 -14.42
CA LYS A 412 -19.88 0.39 -13.83
C LYS A 412 -19.92 0.56 -12.31
N LEU A 413 -18.82 0.25 -11.63
CA LEU A 413 -18.70 0.44 -10.19
C LEU A 413 -18.77 1.93 -9.80
N TYR A 414 -18.03 2.79 -10.51
CA TYR A 414 -18.02 4.23 -10.26
C TYR A 414 -19.40 4.84 -10.42
N SER A 415 -20.18 4.41 -11.41
CA SER A 415 -21.56 4.88 -11.62
C SER A 415 -22.48 4.54 -10.43
N ILE A 416 -22.24 3.42 -9.75
CA ILE A 416 -22.95 3.08 -8.51
C ILE A 416 -22.56 4.05 -7.40
N PHE A 417 -21.26 4.36 -7.24
CA PHE A 417 -20.79 5.35 -6.25
C PHE A 417 -21.32 6.75 -6.54
N GLU A 418 -21.36 7.17 -7.80
CA GLU A 418 -21.89 8.46 -8.24
C GLU A 418 -23.39 8.57 -7.99
N THR A 419 -24.15 7.50 -8.26
CA THR A 419 -25.59 7.44 -7.98
C THR A 419 -25.86 7.53 -6.48
N PHE A 420 -25.14 6.74 -5.67
CA PHE A 420 -25.23 6.82 -4.21
C PHE A 420 -24.90 8.22 -3.68
N ALA A 421 -23.78 8.79 -4.14
CA ALA A 421 -23.38 10.14 -3.76
C ALA A 421 -24.45 11.16 -4.14
N ARG A 422 -25.00 11.09 -5.35
CA ARG A 422 -26.05 12.00 -5.83
C ARG A 422 -27.32 11.91 -4.98
N GLU A 423 -27.83 10.71 -4.73
CA GLU A 423 -29.00 10.52 -3.88
C GLU A 423 -28.77 11.06 -2.46
N TYR A 424 -27.58 10.83 -1.89
CA TYR A 424 -27.20 11.35 -0.58
C TYR A 424 -27.15 12.89 -0.56
N ILE A 425 -26.47 13.49 -1.55
CA ILE A 425 -26.31 14.94 -1.63
C ILE A 425 -27.66 15.63 -1.86
N ASP A 426 -28.51 15.10 -2.74
CA ASP A 426 -29.83 15.67 -3.00
C ASP A 426 -30.75 15.60 -1.78
N HIS A 427 -30.56 14.62 -0.89
CA HIS A 427 -31.30 14.51 0.35
C HIS A 427 -30.95 15.62 1.37
N TYR A 428 -29.66 15.87 1.61
CA TYR A 428 -29.22 16.83 2.63
C TYR A 428 -29.00 18.26 2.11
N TRP A 429 -28.65 18.41 0.82
CA TRP A 429 -28.44 19.69 0.16
C TRP A 429 -29.23 19.72 -1.16
N PRO A 430 -30.55 19.97 -1.13
CA PRO A 430 -31.41 19.89 -2.32
C PRO A 430 -31.12 20.99 -3.36
N THR A 431 -30.31 22.00 -3.04
CA THR A 431 -29.97 23.11 -3.94
C THR A 431 -28.50 23.53 -3.79
N ASP A 432 -27.95 24.18 -4.82
CA ASP A 432 -26.61 24.79 -4.72
C ASP A 432 -26.57 25.90 -3.66
N ALA A 433 -27.70 26.59 -3.44
CA ALA A 433 -27.84 27.56 -2.35
C ALA A 433 -27.65 26.90 -0.97
N SER A 434 -28.21 25.71 -0.73
CA SER A 434 -27.97 24.97 0.51
C SER A 434 -26.51 24.53 0.68
N VAL A 435 -25.79 24.23 -0.41
CA VAL A 435 -24.35 23.94 -0.37
C VAL A 435 -23.55 25.16 0.07
N THR A 436 -23.79 26.32 -0.56
CA THR A 436 -23.07 27.56 -0.23
C THR A 436 -23.38 28.10 1.17
N ALA A 437 -24.60 27.84 1.70
CA ALA A 437 -25.02 28.25 3.03
C ALA A 437 -24.39 27.40 4.15
N ASP A 438 -23.96 26.17 3.84
CA ASP A 438 -23.42 25.24 4.83
C ASP A 438 -22.00 25.65 5.28
N ALA A 439 -21.87 26.01 6.56
CA ALA A 439 -20.59 26.39 7.14
C ALA A 439 -19.64 25.21 7.35
N GLY A 440 -20.16 24.00 7.61
CA GLY A 440 -19.37 22.79 7.81
C GLY A 440 -18.76 22.30 6.51
N LEU A 441 -19.50 22.34 5.40
CA LEU A 441 -18.95 22.07 4.07
C LEU A 441 -17.85 23.07 3.70
N ARG A 442 -18.11 24.38 3.81
CA ARG A 442 -17.09 25.41 3.52
C ARG A 442 -15.83 25.22 4.36
N TRP A 443 -16.01 24.89 5.64
CA TRP A 443 -14.89 24.60 6.53
C TRP A 443 -14.13 23.34 6.09
N PHE A 444 -14.82 22.25 5.77
CA PHE A 444 -14.18 21.01 5.32
C PHE A 444 -13.31 21.23 4.08
N PHE A 445 -13.84 21.86 3.04
CA PHE A 445 -13.09 22.08 1.79
C PHE A 445 -11.93 23.06 1.99
N ASP A 446 -12.08 24.09 2.81
CA ASP A 446 -10.98 24.99 3.18
C ASP A 446 -9.87 24.22 3.90
N GLN A 447 -10.19 23.43 4.93
CA GLN A 447 -9.19 22.65 5.66
C GLN A 447 -8.54 21.57 4.79
N TYR A 448 -9.31 20.84 3.98
CA TYR A 448 -8.78 19.82 3.07
C TYR A 448 -7.77 20.43 2.09
N SER A 449 -8.12 21.58 1.47
CA SER A 449 -7.22 22.26 0.54
C SER A 449 -5.93 22.77 1.19
N ARG A 450 -5.96 23.19 2.46
CA ARG A 450 -4.78 23.63 3.21
C ARG A 450 -3.80 22.50 3.51
N LEU A 451 -4.27 21.25 3.54
CA LEU A 451 -3.40 20.08 3.73
C LEU A 451 -2.71 19.65 2.43
N LEU A 452 -3.30 19.97 1.28
CA LEU A 452 -2.74 19.58 -0.01
C LEU A 452 -1.40 20.29 -0.26
N PRO A 453 -0.36 19.56 -0.72
CA PRO A 453 0.91 20.17 -1.06
C PRO A 453 0.76 21.20 -2.19
N GLU A 454 1.46 22.33 -2.09
CA GLU A 454 1.44 23.39 -3.11
C GLU A 454 1.87 22.90 -4.50
N ILE A 455 2.65 21.80 -4.56
CA ILE A 455 3.11 21.18 -5.80
C ILE A 455 2.00 20.43 -6.55
N CYS A 456 0.82 20.24 -5.95
CA CYS A 456 -0.32 19.61 -6.62
C CYS A 456 -0.87 20.54 -7.71
N GLU A 457 -0.58 20.24 -8.99
CA GLU A 457 -0.90 21.11 -10.12
C GLU A 457 -2.40 21.26 -10.37
N HIS A 458 -3.20 20.32 -9.85
CA HIS A 458 -4.65 20.27 -10.04
C HIS A 458 -5.40 20.18 -8.71
N ALA A 459 -4.87 20.80 -7.66
CA ALA A 459 -5.53 20.87 -6.36
C ALA A 459 -6.92 21.55 -6.47
N PRO A 460 -7.96 21.02 -5.79
CA PRO A 460 -9.27 21.66 -5.71
C PRO A 460 -9.16 23.04 -5.04
N SER A 461 -10.04 23.97 -5.43
CA SER A 461 -10.00 25.39 -5.04
C SER A 461 -10.21 25.70 -3.55
N GLY A 462 -10.44 24.67 -2.72
CA GLY A 462 -10.79 24.81 -1.30
C GLY A 462 -12.18 25.42 -1.04
N ARG A 463 -12.96 25.65 -2.10
CA ARG A 463 -14.33 26.14 -2.04
C ARG A 463 -15.25 25.12 -2.69
N VAL A 464 -16.49 25.14 -2.24
CA VAL A 464 -17.58 24.35 -2.82
C VAL A 464 -18.82 25.23 -2.96
N SER A 465 -19.49 25.12 -4.09
CA SER A 465 -20.59 25.99 -4.46
C SER A 465 -21.76 25.28 -5.13
N ALA A 466 -21.52 24.11 -5.72
CA ALA A 466 -22.52 23.32 -6.41
C ALA A 466 -22.63 21.91 -5.83
N ARG A 467 -23.83 21.32 -5.94
CA ARG A 467 -24.06 19.92 -5.55
C ARG A 467 -23.17 18.95 -6.33
N GLU A 468 -22.93 19.25 -7.62
CA GLU A 468 -22.12 18.38 -8.47
C GLU A 468 -20.66 18.26 -7.98
N GLU A 469 -20.13 19.31 -7.36
CA GLU A 469 -18.80 19.28 -6.74
C GLU A 469 -18.77 18.32 -5.54
N LEU A 470 -19.85 18.27 -4.74
CA LEU A 470 -19.98 17.32 -3.63
C LEU A 470 -20.13 15.88 -4.14
N VAL A 471 -20.95 15.67 -5.17
CA VAL A 471 -21.14 14.35 -5.80
C VAL A 471 -19.80 13.84 -6.34
N THR A 472 -19.10 14.67 -7.12
CA THR A 472 -17.78 14.32 -7.67
C THR A 472 -16.78 14.01 -6.57
N PHE A 473 -16.72 14.84 -5.51
CA PHE A 473 -15.79 14.59 -4.41
C PHE A 473 -16.11 13.29 -3.68
N LEU A 474 -17.36 13.05 -3.31
CA LEU A 474 -17.77 11.86 -2.56
C LEU A 474 -17.56 10.58 -3.39
N ALA A 475 -18.04 10.56 -4.63
CA ALA A 475 -17.91 9.39 -5.50
C ALA A 475 -16.44 9.07 -5.82
N SER A 476 -15.61 10.08 -6.12
CA SER A 476 -14.17 9.88 -6.31
C SER A 476 -13.45 9.49 -5.02
N HIS A 477 -13.90 9.93 -3.85
CA HIS A 477 -13.32 9.52 -2.57
C HIS A 477 -13.56 8.03 -2.35
N ILE A 478 -14.82 7.59 -2.48
CA ILE A 478 -15.20 6.18 -2.35
C ILE A 478 -14.41 5.35 -3.37
N TRP A 479 -14.37 5.76 -4.63
CA TRP A 479 -13.59 5.09 -5.68
C TRP A 479 -12.11 4.89 -5.31
N GLU A 480 -11.44 5.93 -4.83
CA GLU A 480 -10.02 5.85 -4.54
C GLU A 480 -9.72 4.99 -3.30
N VAL A 481 -10.46 5.16 -2.20
CA VAL A 481 -10.19 4.43 -0.95
C VAL A 481 -10.72 3.00 -0.93
N THR A 482 -11.49 2.60 -1.95
CA THR A 482 -12.03 1.23 -2.10
C THR A 482 -11.45 0.56 -3.34
N ALA A 483 -11.90 0.94 -4.53
CA ALA A 483 -11.58 0.27 -5.79
C ALA A 483 -10.12 0.46 -6.22
N VAL A 484 -9.61 1.69 -6.17
CA VAL A 484 -8.20 1.94 -6.52
C VAL A 484 -7.28 1.33 -5.47
N HIS A 485 -7.58 1.50 -4.17
CA HIS A 485 -6.82 0.87 -3.09
C HIS A 485 -6.81 -0.65 -3.22
N GLU A 486 -7.93 -1.31 -3.53
CA GLU A 486 -7.94 -2.76 -3.75
C GLU A 486 -7.11 -3.14 -4.99
N HIS A 487 -7.32 -2.48 -6.13
CA HIS A 487 -6.58 -2.80 -7.37
C HIS A 487 -5.06 -2.59 -7.25
N THR A 488 -4.64 -1.58 -6.47
CA THR A 488 -3.23 -1.19 -6.34
C THR A 488 -2.54 -1.71 -5.08
N GLY A 489 -3.31 -1.95 -4.02
CA GLY A 489 -2.84 -2.35 -2.70
C GLY A 489 -3.04 -3.84 -2.41
N HIS A 490 -3.94 -4.54 -3.12
CA HIS A 490 -4.08 -5.99 -2.95
C HIS A 490 -2.92 -6.73 -3.59
N VAL A 491 -1.87 -6.93 -2.80
CA VAL A 491 -0.65 -7.61 -3.25
C VAL A 491 -0.78 -9.15 -3.29
N GLY A 492 -2.00 -9.70 -3.18
CA GLY A 492 -2.28 -11.13 -3.31
C GLY A 492 -1.98 -11.67 -4.71
N ASP A 493 -2.14 -10.83 -5.74
CA ASP A 493 -1.68 -11.12 -7.09
C ASP A 493 -0.15 -11.19 -7.15
N LEU A 494 0.51 -10.28 -6.43
CA LEU A 494 1.96 -10.22 -6.35
C LEU A 494 2.57 -11.34 -5.49
N LEU A 495 1.76 -12.00 -4.64
CA LEU A 495 2.14 -13.23 -3.94
C LEU A 495 2.14 -14.43 -4.89
N ARG A 496 1.19 -14.51 -5.82
CA ARG A 496 1.16 -15.55 -6.86
C ARG A 496 2.19 -15.32 -7.96
N GLN A 497 2.54 -14.07 -8.18
CA GLN A 497 3.51 -13.62 -9.19
C GLN A 497 4.89 -13.31 -8.57
N TYR A 498 5.28 -14.10 -7.56
CA TYR A 498 6.48 -13.85 -6.72
C TYR A 498 7.80 -13.94 -7.49
N ASP A 499 7.82 -14.65 -8.61
CA ASP A 499 8.95 -14.83 -9.52
C ASP A 499 9.01 -13.74 -10.60
N MET A 500 7.87 -13.12 -10.92
CA MET A 500 7.76 -12.11 -11.98
C MET A 500 7.83 -10.68 -11.49
N PHE A 501 7.40 -10.40 -10.26
CA PHE A 501 7.26 -9.04 -9.76
C PHE A 501 8.18 -8.78 -8.56
N HIS A 502 9.00 -7.74 -8.67
CA HIS A 502 9.89 -7.25 -7.63
C HIS A 502 9.79 -5.72 -7.53
N THR A 503 10.12 -5.15 -6.37
CA THR A 503 10.18 -3.68 -6.20
C THR A 503 11.43 -3.05 -6.83
N HIS A 504 12.37 -3.87 -7.29
CA HIS A 504 13.62 -3.47 -7.90
C HIS A 504 14.17 -4.57 -8.80
N VAL A 505 15.10 -4.17 -9.66
CA VAL A 505 15.85 -5.04 -10.57
C VAL A 505 17.35 -4.83 -10.30
N VAL A 506 18.14 -5.90 -10.31
CA VAL A 506 19.61 -5.82 -10.13
C VAL A 506 20.34 -5.85 -11.47
N GLU A 507 21.59 -5.38 -11.49
CA GLU A 507 22.44 -5.41 -12.68
C GLU A 507 22.60 -6.83 -13.25
N GLY A 508 22.29 -6.99 -14.54
CA GLY A 508 22.31 -8.29 -15.22
C GLY A 508 22.04 -8.17 -16.72
N SER A 509 21.85 -9.31 -17.38
CA SER A 509 21.57 -9.40 -18.81
C SER A 509 20.07 -9.55 -19.08
N LEU A 510 19.55 -8.84 -20.09
CA LEU A 510 18.16 -8.98 -20.52
C LEU A 510 17.85 -10.33 -21.17
N GLU A 511 18.86 -11.01 -21.73
CA GLU A 511 18.74 -12.37 -22.26
C GLU A 511 18.64 -13.43 -21.13
N ASN A 512 18.98 -13.05 -19.89
CA ASN A 512 18.93 -13.92 -18.72
C ASN A 512 18.18 -13.24 -17.58
N VAL A 513 16.85 -13.40 -17.55
CA VAL A 513 15.98 -12.85 -16.50
C VAL A 513 16.47 -13.22 -15.09
N GLU A 514 17.03 -14.41 -14.89
CA GLU A 514 17.52 -14.83 -13.56
C GLU A 514 18.64 -13.93 -13.03
N SER A 515 19.45 -13.36 -13.93
CA SER A 515 20.50 -12.42 -13.56
C SER A 515 19.97 -11.04 -13.14
N LEU A 516 18.69 -10.75 -13.42
CA LEU A 516 18.02 -9.49 -13.06
C LEU A 516 17.28 -9.59 -11.71
N LEU A 517 17.17 -10.79 -11.15
CA LEU A 517 16.39 -11.05 -9.94
C LEU A 517 17.12 -10.55 -8.68
N PRO A 518 16.42 -9.93 -7.74
CA PRO A 518 17.01 -9.59 -6.45
C PRO A 518 17.54 -10.80 -5.69
N SER A 519 18.45 -10.52 -4.75
CA SER A 519 18.93 -11.54 -3.81
C SER A 519 17.75 -12.21 -3.10
N LEU A 520 17.91 -13.48 -2.77
CA LEU A 520 16.85 -14.24 -2.12
C LEU A 520 16.35 -13.61 -0.80
N PRO A 521 17.22 -13.10 0.09
CA PRO A 521 16.76 -12.39 1.29
C PRO A 521 15.88 -11.17 0.97
N SER A 522 16.19 -10.46 -0.12
CA SER A 522 15.37 -9.34 -0.60
C SER A 522 13.99 -9.81 -1.06
N ARG A 523 13.95 -10.91 -1.84
CA ARG A 523 12.70 -11.52 -2.31
C ARG A 523 11.84 -12.05 -1.15
N LEU A 524 12.43 -12.72 -0.16
CA LEU A 524 11.75 -13.16 1.05
C LEU A 524 11.21 -12.00 1.88
N SER A 525 11.99 -10.93 2.05
CA SER A 525 11.55 -9.73 2.78
C SER A 525 10.34 -9.08 2.11
N LEU A 526 10.36 -9.05 0.77
CA LEU A 526 9.27 -8.50 -0.03
C LEU A 526 8.03 -9.40 -0.01
N LEU A 527 8.19 -10.72 -0.08
CA LEU A 527 7.11 -11.68 0.09
C LEU A 527 6.44 -11.53 1.46
N PHE A 528 7.23 -11.36 2.52
CA PHE A 528 6.73 -11.13 3.87
C PHE A 528 5.98 -9.79 3.97
N ALA A 529 6.54 -8.70 3.44
CA ALA A 529 5.87 -7.41 3.39
C ALA A 529 4.52 -7.52 2.66
N ARG A 530 4.49 -8.23 1.52
CA ARG A 530 3.27 -8.48 0.75
C ARG A 530 2.23 -9.27 1.55
N ALA A 531 2.62 -10.36 2.19
CA ALA A 531 1.72 -11.17 2.99
C ALA A 531 1.12 -10.40 4.18
N LEU A 532 1.84 -9.41 4.71
CA LEU A 532 1.33 -8.51 5.74
C LEU A 532 0.33 -7.50 5.18
N THR A 533 0.63 -6.90 4.03
CA THR A 533 -0.21 -5.86 3.43
C THR A 533 -1.37 -6.41 2.59
N SER A 534 -1.45 -7.73 2.37
CA SER A 534 -2.58 -8.41 1.70
C SER A 534 -3.70 -8.86 2.64
N ARG A 535 -3.65 -8.51 3.93
CA ARG A 535 -4.63 -9.03 4.88
C ARG A 535 -5.99 -8.37 4.63
N PRO A 536 -7.07 -9.16 4.43
CA PRO A 536 -8.39 -8.60 4.20
C PRO A 536 -8.85 -7.75 5.39
N GLY A 537 -9.18 -6.50 5.10
CA GLY A 537 -9.86 -5.56 5.98
C GLY A 537 -11.38 -5.65 5.91
N ALA A 538 -12.04 -4.64 6.49
CA ALA A 538 -13.49 -4.54 6.47
C ALA A 538 -14.00 -4.35 5.04
N LYS A 539 -14.93 -5.21 4.61
CA LYS A 539 -15.45 -5.21 3.23
C LYS A 539 -16.50 -4.14 3.01
N LEU A 540 -16.50 -3.58 1.79
CA LEU A 540 -17.48 -2.61 1.31
C LEU A 540 -18.87 -3.23 1.25
N TYR A 541 -18.99 -4.38 0.59
CA TYR A 541 -20.24 -5.12 0.56
C TYR A 541 -20.40 -5.95 1.84
N GLN A 542 -21.57 -5.83 2.47
CA GLN A 542 -21.95 -6.60 3.66
C GLN A 542 -23.30 -7.26 3.38
N ALA A 543 -23.39 -8.58 3.62
CA ALA A 543 -24.60 -9.36 3.33
C ALA A 543 -25.82 -8.95 4.18
N ASP A 544 -25.60 -8.32 5.35
CA ASP A 544 -26.65 -7.64 6.11
C ASP A 544 -26.56 -6.11 5.84
N PRO A 545 -27.46 -5.53 5.03
CA PRO A 545 -27.47 -4.10 4.72
C PRO A 545 -27.57 -3.21 5.96
N ARG A 546 -28.10 -3.75 7.07
CA ARG A 546 -28.27 -3.03 8.35
C ARG A 546 -26.97 -2.74 9.06
N GLU A 547 -25.87 -3.39 8.70
CA GLU A 547 -24.56 -3.11 9.29
C GLU A 547 -23.99 -1.79 8.77
N LEU A 548 -24.17 -1.47 7.48
CA LEU A 548 -23.67 -0.22 6.89
C LEU A 548 -24.72 0.90 6.80
N SER A 549 -26.01 0.56 6.63
CA SER A 549 -27.08 1.57 6.54
C SER A 549 -27.24 2.42 7.81
N ARG A 550 -26.77 1.92 8.96
CA ARG A 550 -26.70 2.65 10.23
C ARG A 550 -25.61 3.72 10.27
N PHE A 551 -24.62 3.68 9.37
CA PHE A 551 -23.50 4.62 9.38
C PHE A 551 -23.72 5.83 8.47
N PHE A 552 -24.46 5.68 7.37
CA PHE A 552 -24.58 6.75 6.38
C PHE A 552 -25.65 7.79 6.71
N LEU A 553 -26.78 7.37 7.28
CA LEU A 553 -27.99 8.20 7.40
C LEU A 553 -28.45 8.29 8.85
N ASP A 554 -29.14 9.38 9.19
CA ASP A 554 -30.05 9.35 10.33
C ASP A 554 -31.05 8.24 10.04
N SER A 555 -31.64 7.63 11.06
CA SER A 555 -32.63 6.55 10.98
C SER A 555 -33.90 6.83 10.12
N CYS A 556 -33.87 7.80 9.21
CA CYS A 556 -35.00 8.43 8.54
C CYS A 556 -35.28 7.90 7.12
N ASP A 557 -34.30 7.36 6.38
CA ASP A 557 -34.56 6.69 5.09
C ASP A 557 -33.52 5.60 4.75
N PRO A 558 -33.74 4.32 5.10
CA PRO A 558 -32.81 3.25 4.76
C PRO A 558 -32.70 2.99 3.24
N ALA A 559 -33.61 3.53 2.43
CA ALA A 559 -33.75 3.14 1.03
C ALA A 559 -32.55 3.55 0.16
N ILE A 560 -31.85 4.65 0.46
CA ILE A 560 -30.62 5.05 -0.28
C ILE A 560 -29.53 3.99 -0.07
N SER A 561 -29.29 3.59 1.18
CA SER A 561 -28.30 2.56 1.53
C SER A 561 -28.69 1.19 0.97
N ASP A 562 -29.98 0.84 1.02
CA ASP A 562 -30.48 -0.42 0.48
C ASP A 562 -30.32 -0.49 -1.05
N ARG A 563 -30.61 0.61 -1.77
CA ARG A 563 -30.37 0.71 -3.22
C ARG A 563 -28.88 0.63 -3.56
N PHE A 564 -28.03 1.27 -2.77
CA PHE A 564 -26.59 1.19 -2.93
C PHE A 564 -26.09 -0.27 -2.81
N MET A 565 -26.49 -0.98 -1.75
CA MET A 565 -26.13 -2.39 -1.56
C MET A 565 -26.70 -3.30 -2.65
N ALA A 566 -27.96 -3.10 -3.04
CA ALA A 566 -28.58 -3.87 -4.13
C ALA A 566 -27.85 -3.65 -5.47
N SER A 567 -27.36 -2.44 -5.72
CA SER A 567 -26.59 -2.13 -6.94
C SER A 567 -25.22 -2.79 -6.93
N LEU A 568 -24.54 -2.83 -5.78
CA LEU A 568 -23.29 -3.58 -5.61
C LEU A 568 -23.51 -5.09 -5.79
N GLN A 569 -24.55 -5.66 -5.19
CA GLN A 569 -24.91 -7.06 -5.38
C GLN A 569 -25.13 -7.40 -6.86
N LYS A 570 -25.89 -6.54 -7.56
CA LYS A 570 -26.14 -6.73 -8.99
C LYS A 570 -24.84 -6.68 -9.82
N LEU A 571 -23.92 -5.77 -9.50
CA LEU A 571 -22.62 -5.70 -10.18
C LEU A 571 -21.80 -6.98 -9.96
N HIS A 572 -21.79 -7.50 -8.73
CA HIS A 572 -21.14 -8.79 -8.43
C HIS A 572 -21.71 -9.92 -9.30
N GLU A 573 -23.04 -10.00 -9.43
CA GLU A 573 -23.70 -11.00 -10.29
C GLU A 573 -23.31 -10.84 -11.76
N GLU A 574 -23.22 -9.61 -12.27
CA GLU A 574 -22.79 -9.34 -13.65
C GLU A 574 -21.33 -9.75 -13.90
N ILE A 575 -20.42 -9.46 -12.96
CA ILE A 575 -19.00 -9.86 -13.04
C ILE A 575 -18.88 -11.38 -12.94
N ALA A 576 -19.61 -12.02 -12.03
CA ALA A 576 -19.57 -13.47 -11.86
C ALA A 576 -20.03 -14.23 -13.11
N VAL A 577 -21.03 -13.71 -13.83
CA VAL A 577 -21.46 -14.28 -15.13
C VAL A 577 -20.36 -14.12 -16.19
N PHE A 578 -19.73 -12.95 -16.27
CA PHE A 578 -18.63 -12.72 -17.20
C PHE A 578 -17.44 -13.62 -16.91
N ASP A 579 -17.02 -13.71 -15.65
CA ASP A 579 -15.89 -14.55 -15.22
C ASP A 579 -16.16 -16.04 -15.43
N ALA A 580 -17.41 -16.50 -15.32
CA ALA A 580 -17.77 -17.90 -15.57
C ALA A 580 -17.56 -18.35 -17.04
N GLU A 581 -17.46 -17.40 -17.97
CA GLU A 581 -17.18 -17.65 -19.39
C GLU A 581 -15.67 -17.61 -19.70
N GLN A 582 -14.84 -17.16 -18.75
CA GLN A 582 -13.39 -17.02 -18.91
C GLN A 582 -12.64 -18.24 -18.34
N PRO A 583 -11.49 -18.61 -18.91
CA PRO A 583 -10.52 -19.47 -18.23
C PRO A 583 -10.11 -18.87 -16.88
N ASP A 584 -9.85 -19.71 -15.87
CA ASP A 584 -9.43 -19.25 -14.52
C ASP A 584 -8.24 -18.26 -14.54
N SER A 585 -7.35 -18.39 -15.53
CA SER A 585 -6.19 -17.50 -15.72
C SER A 585 -6.53 -16.13 -16.29
N LEU A 586 -7.73 -15.93 -16.85
CA LEU A 586 -8.18 -14.69 -17.52
C LEU A 586 -9.24 -13.93 -16.71
N VAL A 587 -9.56 -14.40 -15.51
CA VAL A 587 -10.58 -13.81 -14.64
C VAL A 587 -10.11 -12.45 -14.08
N PHE A 588 -11.01 -11.45 -14.06
CA PHE A 588 -10.75 -10.10 -13.56
C PHE A 588 -11.67 -9.75 -12.37
N LYS A 589 -11.12 -9.71 -11.15
CA LYS A 589 -11.90 -9.47 -9.93
C LYS A 589 -11.64 -8.14 -9.23
N SER A 590 -10.79 -7.26 -9.77
CA SER A 590 -10.35 -6.04 -9.03
C SER A 590 -11.51 -5.14 -8.61
N PHE A 591 -12.64 -5.16 -9.33
CA PHE A 591 -13.81 -4.31 -9.05
C PHE A 591 -15.06 -5.07 -8.63
N ASP A 592 -14.92 -6.34 -8.24
CA ASP A 592 -16.01 -7.10 -7.62
C ASP A 592 -16.31 -6.53 -6.22
N PRO A 593 -17.52 -6.01 -5.94
CA PRO A 593 -17.87 -5.43 -4.64
C PRO A 593 -17.64 -6.35 -3.43
N TYR A 594 -17.65 -7.68 -3.61
CA TYR A 594 -17.40 -8.65 -2.55
C TYR A 594 -15.95 -8.65 -2.08
N VAL A 595 -15.05 -8.13 -2.91
CA VAL A 595 -13.63 -8.17 -2.64
C VAL A 595 -13.10 -6.84 -2.12
N LEU A 596 -13.76 -5.75 -2.46
CA LEU A 596 -13.38 -4.39 -2.08
C LEU A 596 -13.44 -4.17 -0.57
N GLU A 597 -12.41 -3.55 -0.03
CA GLU A 597 -12.45 -2.97 1.30
C GLU A 597 -13.24 -1.66 1.31
N ILE A 598 -13.83 -1.32 2.45
CA ILE A 598 -14.62 -0.10 2.61
C ILE A 598 -13.76 1.16 2.72
N SER A 599 -12.49 1.02 3.09
CA SER A 599 -11.55 2.12 3.27
C SER A 599 -10.12 1.58 3.22
N VAL A 600 -9.14 2.47 3.21
CA VAL A 600 -7.73 2.07 3.31
C VAL A 600 -7.45 1.55 4.72
N THR A 601 -7.36 0.23 4.90
CA THR A 601 -7.14 -0.39 6.22
C THR A 601 -5.81 -1.12 6.38
N VAL A 602 -5.06 -1.30 5.30
CA VAL A 602 -3.83 -2.11 5.24
C VAL A 602 -2.74 -1.46 4.38
#